data_AF-B1MNK2-F1
#
_entry.id   AF-B1MNK2-F1
#
_cell.length_a   1.000
_cell.length_b   1.000
_cell.length_c   1.000
_cell.angle_alpha   90.00
_cell.angle_beta   90.00
_cell.angle_gamma   90.00
#
_symmetry.space_group_name_H-M   'P 1'
#
loop_
_entity.id
_entity.type
_entity.pdbx_description
1 polymer ?
#
loop_
_entity_poly.entity_id
_entity_poly.type
_entity_poly.pdbx_seq_one_letter_code
_entity_poly.pdbx_strand_id
1 'polypeptide(L)'
;MSRPTELSTDEVDGLIAIGLAHDFWRGQWSTVEEAHIHRPPHRIRRISDGEMFAANIKVTRIMLEEFRSGFDLERVVQRLTEPGQLRVGRWEGTELCHRDVTDLLGPYYEEWCGAVQKKAEWISNQISEDGLREVLVKYVTFANLVAPHWWSGPDWPEMVTAFLDTVDELPPGLPPALQDRDVMHRILLSSPDSLGTEALEWLVCKGLRKTLMRSDHLDD
;
A
#
# COMPACT_ATOMS: atom_id res chain seq x y z
N MET A 1 23.03 5.49 -20.67
CA MET A 1 22.81 6.22 -19.40
C MET A 1 21.77 7.28 -19.67
N SER A 2 20.50 6.99 -19.39
CA SER A 2 19.44 8.01 -19.38
C SER A 2 19.78 9.06 -18.33
N ARG A 3 19.54 10.35 -18.62
CA ARG A 3 19.72 11.41 -17.62
C ARG A 3 18.84 11.09 -16.41
N PRO A 4 19.28 11.37 -15.17
CA PRO A 4 18.38 11.30 -14.03
C PRO A 4 17.21 12.24 -14.29
N THR A 5 16.01 11.67 -14.42
CA THR A 5 14.77 12.44 -14.49
C THR A 5 14.54 13.03 -13.11
N GLU A 6 14.39 14.35 -13.03
CA GLU A 6 13.99 14.98 -11.77
C GLU A 6 12.58 14.50 -11.41
N LEU A 7 12.40 14.03 -10.17
CA LEU A 7 11.09 13.65 -9.66
C LEU A 7 10.18 14.88 -9.59
N SER A 8 8.97 14.74 -10.10
CA SER A 8 7.90 15.71 -9.92
C SER A 8 7.49 15.82 -8.45
N THR A 9 6.79 16.91 -8.10
CA THR A 9 6.26 17.08 -6.74
C THR A 9 5.30 15.95 -6.35
N ASP A 10 4.45 15.49 -7.27
CA ASP A 10 3.52 14.38 -7.00
C ASP A 10 4.25 13.06 -6.72
N GLU A 11 5.35 12.78 -7.44
CA GLU A 11 6.18 11.60 -7.18
C GLU A 11 6.89 11.69 -5.82
N VAL A 12 7.39 12.88 -5.45
CA VAL A 12 7.99 13.09 -4.12
C VAL A 12 6.96 12.92 -3.01
N ASP A 13 5.77 13.51 -3.14
CA ASP A 13 4.66 13.34 -2.20
C ASP A 13 4.28 11.86 -2.04
N GLY A 14 4.19 11.15 -3.16
CA GLY A 14 3.90 9.72 -3.20
C GLY A 14 4.95 8.90 -2.46
N LEU A 15 6.23 9.17 -2.68
CA LEU A 15 7.33 8.51 -1.99
C LEU A 15 7.35 8.81 -0.48
N ILE A 16 7.03 10.05 -0.07
CA ILE A 16 6.83 10.39 1.35
C ILE A 16 5.73 9.50 1.95
N ALA A 17 4.57 9.47 1.29
CA ALA A 17 3.41 8.72 1.76
C ALA A 17 3.70 7.21 1.85
N ILE A 18 4.40 6.65 0.86
CA ILE A 18 4.85 5.25 0.84
C ILE A 18 5.80 4.97 2.00
N GLY A 19 6.81 5.82 2.23
CA GLY A 19 7.79 5.62 3.29
C GLY A 19 7.14 5.61 4.67
N LEU A 20 6.24 6.58 4.92
CA LEU A 20 5.47 6.65 6.15
C LEU A 20 4.51 5.46 6.29
N ALA A 21 3.77 5.13 5.23
CA ALA A 21 2.85 3.99 5.22
C ALA A 21 3.58 2.67 5.51
N HIS A 22 4.76 2.49 4.92
CA HIS A 22 5.60 1.34 5.22
C HIS A 22 5.95 1.29 6.70
N ASP A 23 6.41 2.38 7.31
CA ASP A 23 6.86 2.38 8.71
C ASP A 23 5.70 2.18 9.72
N PHE A 24 4.53 2.77 9.46
CA PHE A 24 3.33 2.62 10.30
C PHE A 24 2.60 1.29 10.12
N TRP A 25 2.67 0.69 8.94
CA TRP A 25 1.97 -0.56 8.63
C TRP A 25 2.93 -1.75 8.56
N ARG A 26 3.75 -1.82 7.51
CA ARG A 26 4.65 -2.97 7.25
C ARG A 26 5.83 -3.07 8.22
N GLY A 27 6.25 -1.96 8.80
CA GLY A 27 7.32 -1.89 9.81
C GLY A 27 6.93 -2.53 11.13
N GLN A 28 5.64 -2.77 11.36
CA GLN A 28 5.11 -3.42 12.56
C GLN A 28 5.12 -4.94 12.41
N TRP A 29 6.32 -5.50 12.24
CA TRP A 29 6.54 -6.91 11.90
C TRP A 29 5.84 -7.87 12.88
N SER A 30 5.87 -7.60 14.18
CA SER A 30 5.27 -8.48 15.20
C SER A 30 3.74 -8.58 15.14
N THR A 31 3.07 -7.74 14.36
CA THR A 31 1.61 -7.67 14.30
C THR A 31 1.11 -7.87 12.87
N VAL A 32 1.42 -6.94 11.96
CA VAL A 32 0.90 -6.95 10.58
C VAL A 32 1.45 -8.13 9.79
N GLU A 33 2.77 -8.37 9.87
CA GLU A 33 3.41 -9.48 9.15
C GLU A 33 3.08 -10.83 9.78
N GLU A 34 2.96 -10.93 11.10
CA GLU A 34 2.47 -12.16 11.76
C GLU A 34 1.01 -12.47 11.38
N ALA A 35 0.14 -11.46 11.26
CA ALA A 35 -1.23 -11.65 10.78
C ALA A 35 -1.31 -12.07 9.29
N HIS A 36 -0.27 -11.75 8.52
CA HIS A 36 -0.18 -11.99 7.08
C HIS A 36 0.54 -13.30 6.71
N ILE A 37 1.62 -13.63 7.42
CA ILE A 37 2.49 -14.76 7.11
C ILE A 37 1.97 -16.01 7.83
N HIS A 38 1.86 -17.11 7.08
CA HIS A 38 1.53 -18.41 7.64
C HIS A 38 2.79 -19.09 8.23
N ARG A 39 3.19 -18.77 9.47
CA ARG A 39 4.32 -19.42 10.15
C ARG A 39 3.90 -20.23 11.38
N PRO A 40 4.44 -21.44 11.58
CA PRO A 40 4.25 -22.17 12.84
C PRO A 40 4.75 -21.36 14.05
N PRO A 41 4.08 -21.43 15.21
CA PRO A 41 2.93 -22.29 15.53
C PRO A 41 1.57 -21.71 15.11
N HIS A 42 1.50 -20.43 14.72
CA HIS A 42 0.27 -19.72 14.39
C HIS A 42 -0.14 -19.94 12.92
N ARG A 43 -0.89 -21.02 12.68
CA ARG A 43 -1.32 -21.46 11.34
C ARG A 43 -2.52 -20.69 10.76
N ILE A 44 -2.87 -19.51 11.24
CA ILE A 44 -4.04 -18.78 10.73
C ILE A 44 -3.56 -17.52 10.05
N ARG A 45 -3.52 -17.57 8.71
CA ARG A 45 -3.37 -16.38 7.87
C ARG A 45 -4.65 -15.56 8.00
N ARG A 46 -4.58 -14.39 8.64
CA ARG A 46 -5.72 -13.49 8.83
C ARG A 46 -5.85 -12.46 7.71
N ILE A 47 -4.71 -12.09 7.12
CA ILE A 47 -4.60 -11.10 6.05
C ILE A 47 -4.08 -11.80 4.78
N SER A 48 -4.91 -11.85 3.73
CA SER A 48 -4.51 -12.34 2.40
C SER A 48 -3.54 -11.37 1.70
N ASP A 49 -2.99 -11.75 0.55
CA ASP A 49 -2.14 -10.84 -0.24
C ASP A 49 -2.95 -9.66 -0.80
N GLY A 50 -4.16 -9.92 -1.27
CA GLY A 50 -5.12 -8.92 -1.73
C GLY A 50 -5.56 -7.97 -0.62
N GLU A 51 -5.78 -8.47 0.60
CA GLU A 51 -6.06 -7.63 1.76
C GLU A 51 -4.87 -6.78 2.18
N MET A 52 -3.66 -7.37 2.17
CA MET A 52 -2.42 -6.65 2.43
C MET A 52 -2.20 -5.53 1.40
N PHE A 53 -2.45 -5.83 0.12
CA PHE A 53 -2.35 -4.86 -0.96
C PHE A 53 -3.38 -3.74 -0.79
N ALA A 54 -4.65 -4.06 -0.54
CA ALA A 54 -5.68 -3.07 -0.26
C ALA A 54 -5.31 -2.18 0.94
N ALA A 55 -4.85 -2.76 2.04
CA ALA A 55 -4.43 -2.03 3.24
C ALA A 55 -3.24 -1.11 2.94
N ASN A 56 -2.22 -1.57 2.21
CA ASN A 56 -1.09 -0.74 1.78
C ASN A 56 -1.57 0.52 1.02
N ILE A 57 -2.50 0.37 0.08
CA ILE A 57 -3.07 1.50 -0.68
C ILE A 57 -3.80 2.46 0.27
N LYS A 58 -4.66 1.94 1.17
CA LYS A 58 -5.43 2.75 2.12
C LYS A 58 -4.53 3.54 3.07
N VAL A 59 -3.52 2.90 3.65
CA VAL A 59 -2.56 3.57 4.55
C VAL A 59 -1.79 4.63 3.77
N THR A 60 -1.30 4.32 2.56
CA THR A 60 -0.61 5.30 1.70
C THR A 60 -1.50 6.51 1.39
N ARG A 61 -2.78 6.27 1.08
CA ARG A 61 -3.76 7.34 0.84
C ARG A 61 -3.97 8.22 2.07
N ILE A 62 -4.11 7.63 3.27
CA ILE A 62 -4.20 8.37 4.53
C ILE A 62 -2.95 9.26 4.70
N MET A 63 -1.75 8.70 4.52
CA MET A 63 -0.50 9.47 4.64
C MET A 63 -0.43 10.62 3.65
N LEU A 64 -0.83 10.39 2.41
CA LEU A 64 -0.82 11.41 1.36
C LEU A 64 -1.80 12.55 1.67
N GLU A 65 -3.00 12.22 2.15
CA GLU A 65 -4.02 13.20 2.55
C GLU A 65 -3.57 14.02 3.76
N GLU A 66 -3.01 13.39 4.80
CA GLU A 66 -2.50 14.10 5.97
C GLU A 66 -1.29 14.96 5.62
N PHE A 67 -0.37 14.46 4.80
CA PHE A 67 0.79 15.22 4.35
C PHE A 67 0.37 16.50 3.60
N ARG A 68 -0.58 16.39 2.67
CA ARG A 68 -1.06 17.51 1.86
C ARG A 68 -1.92 18.51 2.61
N SER A 69 -2.53 18.11 3.73
CA SER A 69 -3.43 18.96 4.54
C SER A 69 -2.74 19.63 5.74
N GLY A 70 -1.42 19.46 5.88
CA GLY A 70 -0.66 19.98 7.01
C GLY A 70 -0.37 18.87 8.02
N PHE A 71 0.62 18.05 7.67
CA PHE A 71 1.04 16.81 8.34
C PHE A 71 0.87 16.85 9.86
N ASP A 72 -0.02 15.98 10.37
CA ASP A 72 -0.37 15.87 11.77
C ASP A 72 -0.36 14.39 12.19
N LEU A 73 0.60 14.05 13.04
CA LEU A 73 0.80 12.68 13.50
C LEU A 73 -0.35 12.18 14.38
N GLU A 74 -1.03 13.05 15.13
CA GLU A 74 -2.16 12.65 15.97
C GLU A 74 -3.33 12.21 15.09
N ARG A 75 -3.62 12.98 14.02
CA ARG A 75 -4.63 12.59 13.03
C ARG A 75 -4.25 11.33 12.27
N VAL A 76 -2.97 11.15 11.92
CA VAL A 76 -2.49 9.90 11.32
C VAL A 76 -2.79 8.72 12.24
N VAL A 77 -2.39 8.79 13.52
CA VAL A 77 -2.66 7.73 14.50
C VAL A 77 -4.15 7.45 14.57
N GLN A 78 -4.98 8.49 14.78
CA GLN A 78 -6.42 8.34 14.86
C GLN A 78 -6.99 7.64 13.62
N ARG A 79 -6.62 8.08 12.41
CA ARG A 79 -7.15 7.50 11.17
C ARG A 79 -6.70 6.06 10.92
N LEU A 80 -5.54 5.66 11.46
CA LEU A 80 -5.09 4.28 11.37
C LEU A 80 -5.77 3.39 12.41
N THR A 81 -5.91 3.87 13.65
CA THR A 81 -6.36 3.06 14.78
C THR A 81 -7.84 3.21 15.10
N GLU A 82 -8.59 4.10 14.47
CA GLU A 82 -10.04 4.22 14.68
C GLU A 82 -10.77 3.12 13.88
N PRO A 83 -11.60 2.28 14.54
CA PRO A 83 -12.37 1.25 13.86
C PRO A 83 -13.19 1.82 12.71
N GLY A 84 -12.96 1.25 11.53
CA GLY A 84 -13.70 1.60 10.32
C GLY A 84 -13.12 2.72 9.46
N GLN A 85 -12.03 3.37 9.87
CA GLN A 85 -11.28 4.28 8.98
C GLN A 85 -10.43 3.50 7.98
N LEU A 86 -9.71 2.49 8.45
CA LEU A 86 -8.98 1.54 7.60
C LEU A 86 -9.87 0.32 7.35
N ARG A 87 -10.47 0.28 6.15
CA ARG A 87 -11.30 -0.82 5.66
C ARG A 87 -10.82 -1.30 4.29
N VAL A 88 -10.84 -2.62 4.10
CA VAL A 88 -10.58 -3.26 2.81
C VAL A 88 -11.88 -3.87 2.29
N GLY A 89 -12.18 -3.62 1.03
CA GLY A 89 -13.42 -4.05 0.38
C GLY A 89 -13.27 -5.41 -0.28
N ARG A 90 -14.32 -6.21 -0.25
CA ARG A 90 -14.42 -7.56 -0.82
C ARG A 90 -15.72 -7.66 -1.61
N TRP A 91 -15.70 -8.19 -2.84
CA TRP A 91 -16.92 -8.32 -3.62
C TRP A 91 -17.67 -9.60 -3.25
N GLU A 92 -18.92 -9.46 -2.82
CA GLU A 92 -19.87 -10.55 -2.62
C GLU A 92 -21.03 -10.38 -3.61
N GLY A 93 -20.91 -11.01 -4.78
CA GLY A 93 -21.83 -10.80 -5.89
C GLY A 93 -21.72 -9.38 -6.46
N THR A 94 -22.71 -8.53 -6.20
CA THR A 94 -22.74 -7.12 -6.63
C THR A 94 -22.55 -6.13 -5.49
N GLU A 95 -22.31 -6.61 -4.27
CA GLU A 95 -22.12 -5.77 -3.09
C GLU A 95 -20.66 -5.78 -2.63
N LEU A 96 -20.18 -4.63 -2.16
CA LEU A 96 -18.83 -4.50 -1.60
C LEU A 96 -18.91 -4.60 -0.06
N CYS A 97 -18.60 -5.78 0.45
CA CYS A 97 -18.47 -6.05 1.88
C CYS A 97 -17.11 -5.55 2.38
N HIS A 98 -17.01 -5.16 3.66
CA HIS A 98 -15.79 -4.59 4.20
C HIS A 98 -15.32 -5.32 5.44
N ARG A 99 -14.00 -5.55 5.53
CA ARG A 99 -13.32 -5.89 6.77
C ARG A 99 -12.54 -4.67 7.23
N ASP A 100 -12.63 -4.33 8.52
CA ASP A 100 -11.83 -3.26 9.09
C ASP A 100 -10.53 -3.79 9.71
N VAL A 101 -9.65 -2.86 10.11
CA VAL A 101 -8.37 -3.18 10.72
C VAL A 101 -8.49 -4.03 12.00
N THR A 102 -9.58 -3.89 12.75
CA THR A 102 -9.82 -4.65 13.99
C THR A 102 -10.01 -6.13 13.67
N ASP A 103 -10.77 -6.43 12.63
CA ASP A 103 -10.99 -7.80 12.19
C ASP A 103 -9.79 -8.38 11.45
N LEU A 104 -9.11 -7.58 10.60
CA LEU A 104 -7.89 -8.00 9.90
C LEU A 104 -6.81 -8.45 10.89
N LEU A 105 -6.52 -7.65 11.91
CA LEU A 105 -5.48 -7.96 12.89
C LEU A 105 -5.98 -8.89 14.00
N GLY A 106 -7.26 -8.84 14.34
CA GLY A 106 -7.85 -9.66 15.40
C GLY A 106 -7.10 -9.50 16.73
N PRO A 107 -6.51 -10.58 17.29
CA PRO A 107 -5.78 -10.50 18.56
C PRO A 107 -4.59 -9.54 18.58
N TYR A 108 -4.03 -9.20 17.41
CA TYR A 108 -2.88 -8.29 17.30
C TYR A 108 -3.27 -6.80 17.27
N TYR A 109 -4.56 -6.49 17.20
CA TYR A 109 -5.05 -5.12 16.99
C TYR A 109 -4.57 -4.15 18.07
N GLU A 110 -4.76 -4.49 19.35
CA GLU A 110 -4.37 -3.61 20.48
C GLU A 110 -2.84 -3.41 20.54
N GLU A 111 -2.06 -4.46 20.28
CA GLU A 111 -0.60 -4.36 20.21
C GLU A 111 -0.17 -3.43 19.06
N TRP A 112 -0.81 -3.58 17.90
CA TRP A 112 -0.55 -2.75 16.73
C TRP A 112 -0.90 -1.28 16.98
N CYS A 113 -2.04 -0.98 17.61
CA CYS A 113 -2.42 0.39 18.00
C CYS A 113 -1.34 1.02 18.91
N GLY A 114 -0.87 0.28 19.92
CA GLY A 114 0.23 0.73 20.77
C GLY A 114 1.55 0.94 20.02
N ALA A 115 1.81 0.13 18.99
CA ALA A 115 3.01 0.25 18.16
C ALA A 115 2.93 1.46 17.20
N VAL A 116 1.75 1.73 16.63
CA VAL A 116 1.45 2.94 15.83
C VAL A 116 1.64 4.20 16.66
N GLN A 117 1.13 4.23 17.91
CA GLN A 117 1.33 5.35 18.83
C GLN A 117 2.82 5.61 19.12
N LYS A 118 3.57 4.55 19.50
CA LYS A 118 5.02 4.65 19.75
C LYS A 118 5.79 5.11 18.52
N LYS A 119 5.37 4.68 17.32
CA LYS A 119 5.97 5.11 16.06
C LYS A 119 5.72 6.60 15.83
N ALA A 120 4.51 7.10 16.04
CA ALA A 120 4.21 8.52 15.95
C ALA A 120 5.05 9.36 16.94
N GLU A 121 5.20 8.91 18.18
CA GLU A 121 6.08 9.56 19.17
C GLU A 121 7.53 9.59 18.70
N TRP A 122 8.04 8.47 18.16
CA TRP A 122 9.39 8.41 17.62
C TRP A 122 9.60 9.38 16.45
N ILE A 123 8.66 9.45 15.50
CA ILE A 123 8.74 10.39 14.37
C ILE A 123 8.67 11.84 14.88
N SER A 124 7.80 12.14 15.84
CA SER A 124 7.68 13.47 16.44
C SER A 124 8.99 13.94 17.09
N ASN A 125 9.67 13.02 17.80
CA ASN A 125 10.99 13.30 18.37
C ASN A 125 12.03 13.58 17.27
N GLN A 126 12.06 12.76 16.21
CA GLN A 126 12.96 12.98 15.07
C GLN A 126 12.69 14.32 14.37
N ILE A 127 11.43 14.74 14.22
CA ILE A 127 11.08 16.05 13.65
C ILE A 127 11.55 17.18 14.57
N SER A 128 11.44 17.00 15.88
CA SER A 128 11.87 17.99 16.87
C SER A 128 13.40 18.16 16.90
N GLU A 129 14.14 17.08 16.68
CA GLU A 129 15.61 17.05 16.67
C GLU A 129 16.22 17.51 15.34
N ASP A 130 15.75 16.94 14.22
CA ASP A 130 16.37 17.09 12.91
C ASP A 130 15.62 18.07 11.98
N GLY A 131 14.37 18.39 12.28
CA GLY A 131 13.47 19.13 11.40
C GLY A 131 12.64 18.23 10.48
N LEU A 132 11.45 18.71 10.10
CA LEU A 132 10.51 17.95 9.28
C LEU A 132 11.10 17.56 7.92
N ARG A 133 11.79 18.49 7.25
CA ARG A 133 12.32 18.27 5.90
C ARG A 133 13.32 17.12 5.87
N GLU A 134 14.23 17.09 6.82
CA GLU A 134 15.27 16.08 6.97
C GLU A 134 14.65 14.69 7.23
N VAL A 135 13.62 14.61 8.06
CA VAL A 135 12.86 13.38 8.29
C VAL A 135 12.17 12.91 7.02
N LEU A 136 11.52 13.81 6.26
CA LEU A 136 10.85 13.46 5.00
C LEU A 136 11.83 12.95 3.94
N VAL A 137 13.03 13.53 3.84
CA VAL A 137 14.08 13.04 2.93
C VAL A 137 14.48 11.60 3.24
N LYS A 138 14.56 11.22 4.52
CA LYS A 138 14.82 9.82 4.93
C LYS A 138 13.74 8.89 4.38
N TYR A 139 12.46 9.26 4.50
CA TYR A 139 11.33 8.47 4.01
C TYR A 139 11.27 8.38 2.49
N VAL A 140 11.49 9.49 1.77
CA VAL A 140 11.58 9.48 0.29
C VAL A 140 12.69 8.54 -0.18
N THR A 141 13.88 8.67 0.43
CA THR A 141 15.04 7.85 0.05
C THR A 141 14.77 6.37 0.30
N PHE A 142 14.20 6.04 1.46
CA PHE A 142 13.82 4.67 1.79
C PHE A 142 12.77 4.11 0.80
N ALA A 143 11.70 4.86 0.55
CA ALA A 143 10.62 4.45 -0.34
C ALA A 143 11.13 4.22 -1.77
N ASN A 144 11.96 5.13 -2.27
CA ASN A 144 12.52 5.04 -3.63
C ASN A 144 13.44 3.81 -3.79
N LEU A 145 14.11 3.37 -2.73
CA LEU A 145 14.97 2.20 -2.75
C LEU A 145 14.20 0.88 -2.58
N VAL A 146 13.17 0.87 -1.73
CA VAL A 146 12.54 -0.39 -1.27
C VAL A 146 11.20 -0.65 -1.96
N ALA A 147 10.45 0.41 -2.25
CA ALA A 147 9.07 0.33 -2.71
C ALA A 147 8.71 1.35 -3.81
N PRO A 148 9.56 1.58 -4.85
CA PRO A 148 9.22 2.53 -5.92
C PRO A 148 8.04 2.05 -6.77
N HIS A 149 7.75 0.75 -6.72
CA HIS A 149 6.64 0.06 -7.36
C HIS A 149 5.39 -0.06 -6.47
N TRP A 150 5.32 0.60 -5.31
CA TRP A 150 4.06 0.71 -4.57
C TRP A 150 3.12 1.71 -5.25
N TRP A 151 1.82 1.58 -5.02
CA TRP A 151 0.85 2.56 -5.52
C TRP A 151 1.22 3.97 -5.04
N SER A 152 1.18 4.95 -5.96
CA SER A 152 1.72 6.31 -5.82
C SER A 152 3.23 6.46 -5.97
N GLY A 153 3.97 5.38 -6.20
CA GLY A 153 5.40 5.41 -6.50
C GLY A 153 5.68 5.66 -8.00
N PRO A 154 6.89 6.11 -8.35
CA PRO A 154 7.24 6.50 -9.72
C PRO A 154 7.16 5.33 -10.72
N ASP A 155 7.45 4.11 -10.28
CA ASP A 155 7.47 2.94 -11.18
C ASP A 155 6.07 2.31 -11.34
N TRP A 156 5.09 2.73 -10.54
CA TRP A 156 3.74 2.15 -10.53
C TRP A 156 3.04 2.22 -11.89
N PRO A 157 3.01 3.36 -12.61
CA PRO A 157 2.27 3.45 -13.87
C PRO A 157 2.84 2.57 -14.97
N GLU A 158 4.17 2.49 -15.06
CA GLU A 158 4.87 1.62 -16.01
C GLU A 158 4.65 0.15 -15.67
N MET A 159 4.70 -0.22 -14.38
CA MET A 159 4.39 -1.58 -13.92
C MET A 159 2.98 -2.02 -14.30
N VAL A 160 1.98 -1.16 -14.08
CA VAL A 160 0.58 -1.43 -14.42
C VAL A 160 0.42 -1.62 -15.92
N THR A 161 1.05 -0.78 -16.73
CA THR A 161 0.99 -0.86 -18.20
C THR A 161 1.61 -2.16 -18.68
N ALA A 162 2.85 -2.45 -18.27
CA ALA A 162 3.54 -3.68 -18.65
C ALA A 162 2.77 -4.93 -18.19
N PHE A 163 2.16 -4.90 -17.00
CA PHE A 163 1.36 -6.00 -16.51
C PHE A 163 0.13 -6.23 -17.40
N LEU A 164 -0.64 -5.18 -17.71
CA LEU A 164 -1.83 -5.31 -18.54
C LEU A 164 -1.50 -5.71 -19.98
N ASP A 165 -0.33 -5.37 -20.50
CA ASP A 165 0.12 -5.83 -21.82
C ASP A 165 0.45 -7.34 -21.86
N THR A 166 0.79 -7.94 -20.72
CA THR A 166 1.23 -9.34 -20.63
C THR A 166 0.17 -10.34 -20.17
N VAL A 167 -0.95 -9.88 -19.60
CA VAL A 167 -2.01 -10.76 -19.09
C VAL A 167 -3.18 -10.90 -20.07
N ASP A 168 -3.45 -12.10 -20.55
CA ASP A 168 -4.51 -12.35 -21.55
C ASP A 168 -5.94 -12.31 -20.98
N GLU A 169 -6.08 -12.38 -19.67
CA GLU A 169 -7.36 -12.40 -18.97
C GLU A 169 -7.38 -11.34 -17.85
N LEU A 170 -8.57 -10.85 -17.52
CA LEU A 170 -8.79 -9.93 -16.40
C LEU A 170 -9.19 -10.71 -15.13
N PRO A 171 -9.12 -10.10 -13.93
CA PRO A 171 -9.48 -10.79 -12.69
C PRO A 171 -10.91 -11.36 -12.76
N PRO A 172 -11.11 -12.65 -12.45
CA PRO A 172 -12.43 -13.27 -12.51
C PRO A 172 -13.34 -12.74 -11.40
N GLY A 173 -14.64 -12.78 -11.62
CA GLY A 173 -15.64 -12.40 -10.62
C GLY A 173 -15.83 -10.89 -10.44
N LEU A 174 -15.10 -10.07 -11.19
CA LEU A 174 -15.35 -8.63 -11.24
C LEU A 174 -16.70 -8.32 -11.91
N PRO A 175 -17.44 -7.29 -11.44
CA PRO A 175 -18.59 -6.75 -12.13
C PRO A 175 -18.30 -6.46 -13.61
N PRO A 176 -19.26 -6.66 -14.54
CA PRO A 176 -19.02 -6.48 -15.98
C PRO A 176 -18.43 -5.10 -16.35
N ALA A 177 -18.81 -4.05 -15.62
CA ALA A 177 -18.28 -2.70 -15.82
C ALA A 177 -16.77 -2.57 -15.55
N LEU A 178 -16.18 -3.51 -14.81
CA LEU A 178 -14.76 -3.56 -14.46
C LEU A 178 -13.97 -4.58 -15.30
N GLN A 179 -14.63 -5.27 -16.23
CA GLN A 179 -14.00 -6.25 -17.16
C GLN A 179 -13.53 -5.61 -18.47
N ASP A 180 -13.39 -4.30 -18.50
CA ASP A 180 -12.78 -3.56 -19.62
C ASP A 180 -11.32 -3.23 -19.27
N ARG A 181 -10.39 -3.45 -20.19
CA ARG A 181 -8.96 -3.28 -19.93
C ARG A 181 -8.58 -1.81 -19.70
N ASP A 182 -9.20 -0.88 -20.42
CA ASP A 182 -8.93 0.55 -20.25
C ASP A 182 -9.52 1.04 -18.92
N VAL A 183 -10.68 0.53 -18.52
CA VAL A 183 -11.24 0.76 -17.19
C VAL A 183 -10.30 0.21 -16.11
N MET A 184 -9.81 -1.02 -16.26
CA MET A 184 -8.86 -1.63 -15.32
C MET A 184 -7.58 -0.80 -15.17
N HIS A 185 -6.99 -0.38 -16.29
CA HIS A 185 -5.80 0.48 -16.30
C HIS A 185 -6.04 1.75 -15.49
N ARG A 186 -7.12 2.49 -15.78
CA ARG A 186 -7.47 3.72 -15.03
C ARG A 186 -7.69 3.46 -13.55
N ILE A 187 -8.36 2.37 -13.18
CA ILE A 187 -8.62 2.03 -11.78
C ILE A 187 -7.31 1.68 -11.06
N LEU A 188 -6.44 0.87 -11.66
CA LEU A 188 -5.15 0.51 -11.07
C LEU A 188 -4.26 1.73 -10.82
N LEU A 189 -4.34 2.76 -11.66
CA LEU A 189 -3.59 4.00 -11.44
C LEU A 189 -4.19 4.89 -10.34
N SER A 190 -5.52 4.97 -10.22
CA SER A 190 -6.18 5.97 -9.38
C SER A 190 -6.74 5.43 -8.05
N SER A 191 -7.35 4.25 -8.07
CA SER A 191 -8.03 3.65 -6.92
C SER A 191 -8.05 2.12 -6.99
N PRO A 192 -6.89 1.44 -7.03
CA PRO A 192 -6.84 -0.03 -7.11
C PRO A 192 -7.61 -0.71 -5.97
N ASP A 193 -7.69 -0.08 -4.81
CA ASP A 193 -8.46 -0.55 -3.65
C ASP A 193 -9.97 -0.67 -3.90
N SER A 194 -10.51 -0.07 -4.97
CA SER A 194 -11.90 -0.23 -5.40
C SER A 194 -12.20 -1.54 -6.14
N LEU A 195 -11.17 -2.27 -6.57
CA LEU A 195 -11.33 -3.55 -7.28
C LEU A 195 -11.79 -4.69 -6.37
N GLY A 196 -11.67 -4.52 -5.05
CA GLY A 196 -11.92 -5.57 -4.07
C GLY A 196 -10.72 -6.51 -3.89
N THR A 197 -10.63 -7.10 -2.70
CA THR A 197 -9.46 -7.88 -2.29
C THR A 197 -9.24 -9.14 -3.12
N GLU A 198 -10.27 -9.75 -3.71
CA GLU A 198 -10.09 -10.91 -4.59
C GLU A 198 -9.40 -10.57 -5.91
N ALA A 199 -9.78 -9.44 -6.50
CA ALA A 199 -9.12 -8.97 -7.71
C ALA A 199 -7.67 -8.57 -7.42
N LEU A 200 -7.43 -7.93 -6.28
CA LEU A 200 -6.08 -7.61 -5.82
C LEU A 200 -5.24 -8.87 -5.52
N GLU A 201 -5.83 -9.91 -4.91
CA GLU A 201 -5.19 -11.21 -4.70
C GLU A 201 -4.79 -11.85 -6.04
N TRP A 202 -5.69 -11.79 -7.03
CA TRP A 202 -5.42 -12.30 -8.37
C TRP A 202 -4.25 -11.55 -9.04
N LEU A 203 -4.21 -10.21 -8.93
CA LEU A 203 -3.11 -9.41 -9.47
C LEU A 203 -1.76 -9.79 -8.85
N VAL A 204 -1.73 -10.00 -7.52
CA VAL A 204 -0.52 -10.48 -6.83
C VAL A 204 -0.13 -11.87 -7.33
N CYS A 205 -1.08 -12.81 -7.42
CA CYS A 205 -0.86 -14.17 -7.90
C CYS A 205 -0.32 -14.22 -9.34
N LYS A 206 -0.85 -13.36 -10.23
CA LYS A 206 -0.39 -13.24 -11.62
C LYS A 206 0.93 -12.50 -11.75
N GLY A 207 1.45 -11.96 -10.66
CA GLY A 207 2.78 -11.41 -10.60
C GLY A 207 2.87 -9.97 -11.10
N LEU A 208 1.90 -9.11 -10.79
CA LEU A 208 1.97 -7.66 -11.03
C LEU A 208 3.34 -7.08 -10.66
N ARG A 209 3.88 -7.46 -9.50
CA ARG A 209 5.22 -7.03 -9.04
C ARG A 209 6.39 -7.58 -9.88
N LYS A 210 6.23 -8.75 -10.50
CA LYS A 210 7.30 -9.45 -11.23
C LYS A 210 7.49 -8.91 -12.65
N THR A 211 6.55 -8.13 -13.16
CA THR A 211 6.58 -7.67 -14.55
C THR A 211 7.70 -6.66 -14.81
N LEU A 212 7.97 -5.74 -13.89
CA LEU A 212 9.12 -4.82 -13.98
C LEU A 212 10.48 -5.55 -13.87
N MET A 213 10.56 -6.63 -13.08
CA MET A 213 11.82 -7.36 -12.91
C MET A 213 12.22 -8.21 -14.13
N ARG A 214 11.31 -8.39 -15.10
CA ARG A 214 11.56 -9.20 -16.31
C ARG A 214 12.06 -8.39 -17.50
N SER A 215 11.77 -7.09 -17.56
CA SER A 215 12.25 -6.22 -18.64
C SER A 215 13.76 -6.02 -18.59
N ASP A 216 14.38 -6.07 -17.41
CA ASP A 216 15.83 -5.87 -17.24
C ASP A 216 16.68 -7.08 -17.66
N HIS A 217 16.06 -8.20 -18.07
CA HIS A 217 16.75 -9.44 -18.42
C HIS A 217 16.49 -9.91 -19.86
N LEU A 218 15.87 -9.08 -20.70
CA LEU A 218 15.59 -9.42 -22.11
C LEU A 218 16.48 -8.67 -23.11
N ASP A 219 17.45 -7.89 -22.63
CA ASP A 219 18.39 -7.11 -23.46
C ASP A 219 19.86 -7.64 -23.41
N ASP A 220 20.09 -8.89 -22.97
CA ASP A 220 21.39 -9.58 -23.06
C ASP A 220 21.37 -10.76 -24.05
#